data_AF-A0AAW7LUK4-F1
#
_entry.id   AF-A0AAW7LUK4-F1
#
_cell.length_a   1.000
_cell.length_b   1.000
_cell.length_c   1.000
_cell.angle_alpha   90.00
_cell.angle_beta   90.00
_cell.angle_gamma   90.00
#
_symmetry.space_group_name_H-M   'P 1'
#
loop_
_entity.id
_entity.type
_entity.pdbx_description
1 polymer ?
#
loop_
_entity_poly.entity_id
_entity_poly.type
_entity_poly.pdbx_seq_one_letter_code
_entity_poly.pdbx_strand_id
1 'polypeptide(L)'
;MTAKYFAILTNQGAARLANAAALGTKLNLTQMAVGDANGVLPTPDPAQTKLINQKRIAPLNLLTVDPANTSQIIAEQIIPENEGGFWIREIGLYDDDGILIAVANCPETYKPELQEGSGRTQTIRMILIVSSTSAITLKIDPSVVLATRQYVDDKVIEVKSYADGLMRAHEQSRNHPDATTTAKGFTQLNSSVTDDRETQSATPKAVKIAMDNANARLAKERNLSDLPNPALARQNLQLGDSSTKNTGTTANTVAAGDDARITGAMQKSQNGADIQDVAKFLQNLGIPALLDSRQPINDMLTGFARLDGQPGNAANNIPYISGKNVVTTTPLTAFMRSMFGKADKAAVLSLLGVPELLDGRQPINDTLTAFAQLDGQPGNTADNIPYFSAHNTVITTALTAFMRSMFGKASAADVLALLGTKTAALRDVGTGANQIPDMSSFVFSNATQGFVKHPNGFMEQWFIATVPQAPSATVNGTIDVLFPNPFPNKCYGVNVNYAGITATRDGTPFLSGMVMDKFACRVASTYLNSGLDVFVRAVGY
;
A
#
# COMPACT_ATOMS: atom_id res chain seq x y z
N MET A 1 -63.65 -39.86 15.00
CA MET A 1 -63.45 -38.98 16.17
C MET A 1 -63.55 -37.55 15.69
N THR A 2 -64.59 -36.82 16.08
CA THR A 2 -64.70 -35.38 15.80
C THR A 2 -63.60 -34.65 16.59
N ALA A 3 -62.76 -33.89 15.89
CA ALA A 3 -61.72 -33.08 16.54
C ALA A 3 -62.39 -32.08 17.51
N LYS A 4 -61.85 -31.93 18.72
CA LYS A 4 -62.40 -31.04 19.76
C LYS A 4 -62.35 -29.55 19.34
N TYR A 5 -61.36 -29.20 18.53
CA TYR A 5 -61.18 -27.87 17.94
C TYR A 5 -61.04 -28.00 16.44
N PHE A 6 -61.81 -27.23 15.70
CA PHE A 6 -61.85 -27.30 14.24
C PHE A 6 -62.33 -25.97 13.64
N ALA A 7 -61.97 -25.77 12.37
CA ALA A 7 -62.42 -24.66 11.56
C ALA A 7 -63.38 -25.16 10.48
N ILE A 8 -64.44 -24.39 10.21
CA ILE A 8 -65.38 -24.66 9.11
C ILE A 8 -65.60 -23.41 8.28
N LEU A 9 -65.98 -23.63 7.02
CA LEU A 9 -66.56 -22.60 6.17
C LEU A 9 -68.01 -22.33 6.60
N THR A 10 -68.40 -21.06 6.64
CA THR A 10 -69.82 -20.69 6.76
C THR A 10 -70.52 -20.95 5.42
N ASN A 11 -71.85 -21.01 5.42
CA ASN A 11 -72.64 -21.13 4.19
C ASN A 11 -72.36 -19.96 3.23
N GLN A 12 -72.11 -18.76 3.78
CA GLN A 12 -71.74 -17.59 2.98
C GLN A 12 -70.31 -17.69 2.43
N GLY A 13 -69.37 -18.17 3.25
CA GLY A 13 -67.99 -18.40 2.82
C GLY A 13 -67.86 -19.46 1.74
N ALA A 14 -68.59 -20.57 1.87
CA ALA A 14 -68.64 -21.63 0.87
C ALA A 14 -69.22 -21.13 -0.46
N ALA A 15 -70.31 -20.34 -0.42
CA ALA A 15 -70.91 -19.75 -1.61
C ALA A 15 -69.97 -18.75 -2.30
N ARG A 16 -69.30 -17.87 -1.53
CA ARG A 16 -68.34 -16.88 -2.08
C ARG A 16 -67.10 -17.54 -2.66
N LEU A 17 -66.56 -18.56 -1.99
CA LEU A 17 -65.41 -19.31 -2.49
C LEU A 17 -65.76 -20.08 -3.78
N ALA A 18 -66.95 -20.67 -3.85
CA ALA A 18 -67.44 -21.33 -5.06
C ALA A 18 -67.64 -20.33 -6.22
N ASN A 19 -68.19 -19.15 -5.94
CA ASN A 19 -68.35 -18.09 -6.94
C ASN A 19 -67.01 -17.55 -7.43
N ALA A 20 -66.05 -17.32 -6.55
CA ALA A 20 -64.69 -16.91 -6.91
C ALA A 20 -64.01 -17.94 -7.82
N ALA A 21 -64.11 -19.23 -7.47
CA ALA A 21 -63.59 -20.32 -8.30
C ALA A 21 -64.29 -20.42 -9.67
N ALA A 22 -65.61 -20.20 -9.75
CA ALA A 22 -66.38 -20.28 -10.99
C ALA A 22 -66.15 -19.06 -11.93
N LEU A 23 -65.96 -17.87 -11.37
CA LEU A 23 -65.79 -16.62 -12.11
C LEU A 23 -64.31 -16.30 -12.43
N GLY A 24 -63.37 -17.10 -11.91
CA GLY A 24 -61.93 -16.82 -12.04
C GLY A 24 -61.47 -15.59 -11.25
N THR A 25 -62.29 -15.10 -10.31
CA THR A 25 -61.96 -14.01 -9.40
C THR A 25 -61.34 -14.56 -8.12
N LYS A 26 -60.67 -13.71 -7.34
CA LYS A 26 -60.05 -14.13 -6.07
C LYS A 26 -60.81 -13.54 -4.90
N LEU A 27 -61.07 -14.35 -3.88
CA LEU A 27 -61.63 -13.95 -2.60
C LEU A 27 -60.49 -13.36 -1.74
N ASN A 28 -60.66 -12.11 -1.31
CA ASN A 28 -59.71 -11.42 -0.45
C ASN A 28 -60.10 -11.64 1.01
N LEU A 29 -59.36 -12.49 1.74
CA LEU A 29 -59.49 -12.55 3.19
C LEU A 29 -58.63 -11.43 3.78
N THR A 30 -59.24 -10.49 4.49
CA THR A 30 -58.57 -9.26 4.91
C THR A 30 -58.41 -9.17 6.42
N GLN A 31 -59.36 -9.70 7.19
CA GLN A 31 -59.42 -9.52 8.63
C GLN A 31 -59.64 -10.85 9.37
N MET A 32 -59.05 -10.94 10.56
CA MET A 32 -59.35 -11.98 11.53
C MET A 32 -59.88 -11.33 12.81
N ALA A 33 -60.94 -11.93 13.34
CA ALA A 33 -61.53 -11.54 14.60
C ALA A 33 -61.43 -12.66 15.63
N VAL A 34 -61.36 -12.27 16.89
CA VAL A 34 -61.35 -13.16 18.05
C VAL A 34 -62.44 -12.74 19.05
N GLY A 35 -63.03 -13.72 19.73
CA GLY A 35 -64.11 -13.51 20.69
C GLY A 35 -64.05 -14.46 21.88
N ASP A 36 -64.80 -14.11 22.94
CA ASP A 36 -64.87 -14.90 24.19
C ASP A 36 -66.11 -15.81 24.27
N ALA A 37 -66.96 -15.79 23.24
CA ALA A 37 -68.19 -16.55 23.10
C ALA A 37 -69.10 -16.51 24.35
N ASN A 38 -69.19 -15.33 25.01
CA ASN A 38 -70.02 -15.10 26.21
C ASN A 38 -69.73 -16.05 27.38
N GLY A 39 -68.50 -16.53 27.51
CA GLY A 39 -68.16 -17.38 28.66
C GLY A 39 -68.11 -18.88 28.36
N VAL A 40 -68.62 -19.34 27.20
CA VAL A 40 -68.82 -20.76 26.88
C VAL A 40 -68.04 -21.14 25.62
N LEU A 41 -67.42 -22.32 25.59
CA LEU A 41 -66.75 -22.83 24.39
C LEU A 41 -67.79 -23.09 23.28
N PRO A 42 -67.73 -22.38 22.13
CA PRO A 42 -68.74 -22.52 21.10
C PRO A 42 -68.44 -23.72 20.19
N THR A 43 -69.50 -24.30 19.64
CA THR A 43 -69.41 -25.25 18.52
C THR A 43 -69.59 -24.45 17.23
N PRO A 44 -68.59 -24.41 16.33
CA PRO A 44 -68.71 -23.74 15.04
C PRO A 44 -69.92 -24.26 14.23
N ASP A 45 -70.76 -23.35 13.71
CA ASP A 45 -71.95 -23.66 12.92
C ASP A 45 -71.87 -22.99 11.53
N PRO A 46 -72.04 -23.73 10.42
CA PRO A 46 -72.05 -23.17 9.07
C PRO A 46 -73.06 -22.03 8.86
N ALA A 47 -74.15 -21.97 9.63
CA ALA A 47 -75.15 -20.91 9.53
C ALA A 47 -74.73 -19.57 10.17
N GLN A 48 -73.57 -19.50 10.85
CA GLN A 48 -73.09 -18.27 11.49
C GLN A 48 -72.79 -17.17 10.47
N THR A 49 -73.32 -15.98 10.74
CA THR A 49 -73.04 -14.75 9.97
C THR A 49 -72.13 -13.78 10.73
N LYS A 50 -71.94 -13.99 12.03
CA LYS A 50 -71.06 -13.22 12.92
C LYS A 50 -70.60 -14.08 14.10
N LEU A 51 -69.52 -13.68 14.76
CA LEU A 51 -69.09 -14.26 16.04
C LEU A 51 -70.12 -14.00 17.15
N ILE A 52 -70.15 -14.87 18.17
CA ILE A 52 -71.12 -14.80 19.28
C ILE A 52 -70.84 -13.57 20.15
N ASN A 53 -69.58 -13.33 20.50
CA ASN A 53 -69.13 -12.13 21.20
C ASN A 53 -67.72 -11.72 20.76
N GLN A 54 -67.67 -10.95 19.68
CA GLN A 54 -66.42 -10.41 19.13
C GLN A 54 -65.76 -9.43 20.12
N LYS A 55 -64.48 -9.64 20.42
CA LYS A 55 -63.66 -8.73 21.25
C LYS A 55 -62.70 -7.88 20.44
N ARG A 56 -62.15 -8.45 19.37
CA ARG A 56 -61.15 -7.78 18.55
C ARG A 56 -61.29 -8.23 17.10
N ILE A 57 -61.13 -7.30 16.17
CA ILE A 57 -60.97 -7.55 14.74
C ILE A 57 -59.79 -6.72 14.24
N ALA A 58 -58.92 -7.30 13.43
CA ALA A 58 -57.80 -6.58 12.84
C ALA A 58 -57.35 -7.26 11.53
N PRO A 59 -56.54 -6.57 10.71
CA PRO A 59 -55.98 -7.15 9.50
C PRO A 59 -55.16 -8.41 9.75
N LEU A 60 -55.10 -9.29 8.75
CA LEU A 60 -54.22 -10.46 8.76
C LEU A 60 -52.75 -10.03 8.60
N ASN A 61 -51.84 -10.68 9.35
CA ASN A 61 -50.39 -10.52 9.20
C ASN A 61 -49.84 -11.44 8.10
N LEU A 62 -50.34 -12.68 8.04
CA LEU A 62 -49.90 -13.67 7.09
C LEU A 62 -51.08 -14.53 6.63
N LEU A 63 -51.19 -14.73 5.32
CA LEU A 63 -52.10 -15.71 4.71
C LEU A 63 -51.32 -16.53 3.68
N THR A 64 -51.11 -17.81 3.96
CA THR A 64 -50.33 -18.73 3.11
C THR A 64 -51.05 -20.05 2.91
N VAL A 65 -50.65 -20.80 1.88
CA VAL A 65 -51.04 -22.21 1.71
C VAL A 65 -50.08 -23.07 2.52
N ASP A 66 -50.59 -24.11 3.18
CA ASP A 66 -49.74 -25.06 3.90
C ASP A 66 -48.82 -25.82 2.91
N PRO A 67 -47.49 -25.76 3.08
CA PRO A 67 -46.55 -26.50 2.23
C PRO A 67 -46.76 -28.02 2.23
N ALA A 68 -47.28 -28.58 3.33
CA ALA A 68 -47.53 -30.01 3.46
C ALA A 68 -48.91 -30.43 2.91
N ASN A 69 -49.85 -29.50 2.75
CA ASN A 69 -51.21 -29.80 2.29
C ASN A 69 -51.80 -28.64 1.49
N THR A 70 -51.78 -28.75 0.16
CA THR A 70 -52.18 -27.68 -0.76
C THR A 70 -53.67 -27.29 -0.71
N SER A 71 -54.50 -28.05 0.02
CA SER A 71 -55.91 -27.76 0.27
C SER A 71 -56.17 -26.99 1.58
N GLN A 72 -55.11 -26.67 2.34
CA GLN A 72 -55.20 -25.92 3.59
C GLN A 72 -54.62 -24.52 3.43
N ILE A 73 -55.35 -23.53 3.94
CA ILE A 73 -54.83 -22.19 4.15
C ILE A 73 -54.57 -21.96 5.63
N ILE A 74 -53.48 -21.24 5.89
CA ILE A 74 -53.06 -20.82 7.22
C ILE A 74 -53.23 -19.30 7.25
N ALA A 75 -54.21 -18.85 8.03
CA ALA A 75 -54.37 -17.44 8.35
C ALA A 75 -53.76 -17.17 9.73
N GLU A 76 -52.91 -16.16 9.82
CA GLU A 76 -52.22 -15.79 11.05
C GLU A 76 -52.41 -14.32 11.36
N GLN A 77 -52.66 -14.06 12.63
CA GLN A 77 -52.78 -12.74 13.19
C GLN A 77 -51.98 -12.65 14.49
N ILE A 78 -51.21 -11.57 14.63
CA ILE A 78 -50.47 -11.27 15.85
C ILE A 78 -51.30 -10.27 16.68
N ILE A 79 -51.55 -10.62 17.94
CA ILE A 79 -52.13 -9.71 18.94
C ILE A 79 -50.97 -9.10 19.73
N PRO A 80 -50.70 -7.79 19.57
CA PRO A 80 -49.61 -7.11 20.25
C PRO A 80 -49.85 -6.99 21.77
N GLU A 81 -48.84 -6.53 22.51
CA GLU A 81 -48.86 -6.45 23.98
C GLU A 81 -49.82 -5.37 24.54
N ASN A 82 -50.14 -4.35 23.73
CA ASN A 82 -51.02 -3.24 24.08
C ASN A 82 -52.52 -3.54 23.90
N GLU A 83 -52.88 -4.72 23.39
CA GLU A 83 -54.26 -5.15 23.21
C GLU A 83 -54.48 -6.49 23.93
N GLY A 84 -55.33 -6.50 24.97
CA GLY A 84 -55.56 -7.66 25.83
C GLY A 84 -56.73 -7.47 26.80
N GLY A 85 -56.76 -8.26 27.87
CA GLY A 85 -57.82 -8.22 28.89
C GLY A 85 -59.05 -9.07 28.55
N PHE A 86 -58.93 -10.02 27.61
CA PHE A 86 -60.04 -10.87 27.18
C PHE A 86 -59.63 -12.34 26.93
N TRP A 87 -60.62 -13.22 27.04
CA TRP A 87 -60.51 -14.63 26.69
C TRP A 87 -60.72 -14.83 25.19
N ILE A 88 -59.95 -15.73 24.60
CA ILE A 88 -60.09 -16.13 23.20
C ILE A 88 -60.63 -17.56 23.16
N ARG A 89 -61.79 -17.73 22.53
CA ARG A 89 -62.54 -19.00 22.43
C ARG A 89 -63.12 -19.25 21.04
N GLU A 90 -63.38 -18.19 20.29
CA GLU A 90 -63.79 -18.23 18.89
C GLU A 90 -62.89 -17.36 18.02
N ILE A 91 -62.69 -17.80 16.78
CA ILE A 91 -61.92 -17.11 15.75
C ILE A 91 -62.79 -17.04 14.49
N GLY A 92 -62.83 -15.88 13.84
CA GLY A 92 -63.54 -15.66 12.59
C GLY A 92 -62.65 -15.04 11.52
N LEU A 93 -62.78 -15.51 10.28
CA LEU A 93 -62.13 -14.93 9.10
C LEU A 93 -63.15 -14.16 8.26
N TYR A 94 -62.79 -12.93 7.89
CA TYR A 94 -63.64 -12.01 7.15
C TYR A 94 -63.02 -11.63 5.80
N ASP A 95 -63.88 -11.41 4.81
CA ASP A 95 -63.49 -10.85 3.52
C ASP A 95 -63.46 -9.31 3.53
N ASP A 96 -63.16 -8.70 2.39
CA ASP A 96 -63.16 -7.25 2.17
C ASP A 96 -64.54 -6.59 2.29
N ASP A 97 -65.62 -7.34 2.06
CA ASP A 97 -67.01 -6.92 2.27
C ASP A 97 -67.48 -7.05 3.74
N GLY A 98 -66.61 -7.54 4.64
CA GLY A 98 -66.93 -7.74 6.06
C GLY A 98 -67.84 -8.95 6.32
N ILE A 99 -67.91 -9.90 5.40
CA ILE A 99 -68.68 -11.13 5.53
C ILE A 99 -67.84 -12.22 6.21
N LEU A 100 -68.43 -12.92 7.18
CA LEU A 100 -67.78 -14.04 7.88
C LEU A 100 -67.65 -15.25 6.94
N ILE A 101 -66.44 -15.53 6.49
CA ILE A 101 -66.12 -16.63 5.57
C ILE A 101 -65.91 -17.95 6.30
N ALA A 102 -65.23 -17.91 7.44
CA ALA A 102 -64.95 -19.10 8.22
C ALA A 102 -64.93 -18.82 9.71
N VAL A 103 -65.28 -19.84 10.49
CA VAL A 103 -65.35 -19.79 11.94
C VAL A 103 -64.64 -21.00 12.54
N ALA A 104 -63.92 -20.79 13.62
CA ALA A 104 -63.23 -21.83 14.37
C ALA A 104 -63.41 -21.64 15.88
N ASN A 105 -63.39 -22.75 16.60
CA ASN A 105 -63.23 -22.73 18.06
C ASN A 105 -61.77 -22.99 18.43
N CYS A 106 -61.32 -22.43 19.56
CA CYS A 106 -59.97 -22.63 20.07
C CYS A 106 -59.97 -22.96 21.56
N PRO A 107 -58.89 -23.55 22.10
CA PRO A 107 -58.72 -23.73 23.54
C PRO A 107 -58.83 -22.39 24.28
N GLU A 108 -59.45 -22.40 25.45
CA GLU A 108 -59.62 -21.19 26.26
C GLU A 108 -58.26 -20.58 26.61
N THR A 109 -57.96 -19.43 26.01
CA THR A 109 -56.66 -18.78 26.16
C THR A 109 -56.88 -17.34 26.63
N TYR A 110 -56.30 -17.00 27.77
CA TYR A 110 -56.33 -15.62 28.29
C TYR A 110 -55.19 -14.79 27.71
N LYS A 111 -55.52 -13.65 27.10
CA LYS A 111 -54.54 -12.68 26.59
C LYS A 111 -54.45 -11.50 27.54
N PRO A 112 -53.43 -11.44 28.42
CA PRO A 112 -53.27 -10.31 29.33
C PRO A 112 -52.92 -9.01 28.58
N GLU A 113 -53.32 -7.90 29.16
CA GLU A 113 -52.91 -6.55 28.73
C GLU A 113 -51.65 -6.12 29.49
N LEU A 114 -50.83 -5.24 28.88
CA LEU A 114 -49.62 -4.71 29.52
C LEU A 114 -49.89 -4.09 30.91
N GLN A 115 -51.07 -3.50 31.13
CA GLN A 115 -51.50 -2.92 32.42
C GLN A 115 -51.65 -3.97 33.54
N GLU A 116 -51.83 -5.24 33.19
CA GLU A 116 -51.96 -6.36 34.13
C GLU A 116 -50.57 -6.93 34.54
N GLY A 117 -49.48 -6.28 34.13
CA GLY A 117 -48.12 -6.67 34.49
C GLY A 117 -47.53 -7.80 33.63
N SER A 118 -48.22 -8.24 32.57
CA SER A 118 -47.72 -9.24 31.62
C SER A 118 -48.05 -8.85 30.17
N GLY A 119 -47.18 -8.02 29.57
CA GLY A 119 -47.22 -7.71 28.13
C GLY A 119 -46.82 -8.94 27.31
N ARG A 120 -47.77 -9.79 26.96
CA ARG A 120 -47.54 -10.94 26.07
C ARG A 120 -47.96 -10.59 24.66
N THR A 121 -47.12 -10.84 23.67
CA THR A 121 -47.54 -10.88 22.26
C THR A 121 -48.01 -12.29 21.94
N GLN A 122 -49.22 -12.44 21.41
CA GLN A 122 -49.84 -13.74 21.14
C GLN A 122 -50.11 -13.89 19.65
N THR A 123 -49.56 -14.93 19.05
CA THR A 123 -49.86 -15.30 17.66
C THR A 123 -51.04 -16.26 17.62
N ILE A 124 -52.08 -15.92 16.86
CA ILE A 124 -53.25 -16.77 16.61
C ILE A 124 -53.18 -17.28 15.18
N ARG A 125 -53.29 -18.60 15.03
CA ARG A 125 -53.24 -19.30 13.74
C ARG A 125 -54.51 -20.11 13.53
N MET A 126 -55.20 -19.85 12.43
CA MET A 126 -56.37 -20.61 11.99
C MET A 126 -56.01 -21.40 10.73
N ILE A 127 -56.20 -22.72 10.78
CA ILE A 127 -56.00 -23.62 9.64
C ILE A 127 -57.39 -23.97 9.09
N LEU A 128 -57.64 -23.64 7.83
CA LEU A 128 -58.92 -23.88 7.17
C LEU A 128 -58.71 -24.71 5.90
N ILE A 129 -59.53 -25.76 5.74
CA ILE A 129 -59.59 -26.53 4.50
C ILE A 129 -60.53 -25.82 3.52
N VAL A 130 -60.06 -25.58 2.30
CA VAL A 130 -60.82 -24.91 1.25
C VAL A 130 -60.88 -25.78 -0.01
N SER A 131 -61.95 -25.63 -0.80
CA SER A 131 -62.14 -26.39 -2.05
C SER A 131 -61.22 -25.96 -3.18
N SER A 132 -60.69 -24.74 -3.13
CA SER A 132 -59.67 -24.23 -4.06
C SER A 132 -58.84 -23.14 -3.40
N THR A 133 -57.54 -23.37 -3.24
CA THR A 133 -56.58 -22.38 -2.73
C THR A 133 -56.19 -21.33 -3.76
N SER A 134 -56.37 -21.61 -5.06
CA SER A 134 -56.11 -20.65 -6.15
C SER A 134 -57.14 -19.51 -6.22
N ALA A 135 -58.33 -19.73 -5.67
CA ALA A 135 -59.41 -18.76 -5.59
C ALA A 135 -59.25 -17.77 -4.41
N ILE A 136 -58.13 -17.80 -3.68
CA ILE A 136 -57.87 -16.96 -2.51
C ILE A 136 -56.67 -16.06 -2.78
N THR A 137 -56.79 -14.76 -2.49
CA THR A 137 -55.68 -13.82 -2.59
C THR A 137 -54.77 -13.97 -1.38
N LEU A 138 -53.59 -14.56 -1.58
CA LEU A 138 -52.57 -14.63 -0.54
C LEU A 138 -52.02 -13.24 -0.24
N LYS A 139 -52.20 -12.78 1.00
CA LYS A 139 -51.63 -11.53 1.49
C LYS A 139 -50.45 -11.85 2.40
N ILE A 140 -49.26 -11.50 1.95
CA ILE A 140 -48.06 -11.39 2.79
C ILE A 140 -47.84 -9.90 2.95
N ASP A 141 -48.09 -9.35 4.13
CA ASP A 141 -47.81 -7.94 4.43
C ASP A 141 -46.42 -7.84 5.08
N PRO A 142 -45.35 -7.54 4.34
CA PRO A 142 -44.00 -7.56 4.89
C PRO A 142 -43.72 -6.39 5.85
N SER A 143 -44.66 -5.46 6.06
CA SER A 143 -44.46 -4.29 6.92
C SER A 143 -44.61 -4.57 8.42
N VAL A 144 -45.23 -5.70 8.80
CA VAL A 144 -45.51 -6.06 10.22
C VAL A 144 -45.09 -7.50 10.57
N VAL A 145 -44.42 -8.21 9.67
CA VAL A 145 -43.94 -9.58 9.95
C VAL A 145 -42.56 -9.48 10.58
N LEU A 146 -42.50 -9.68 11.90
CA LEU A 146 -41.25 -9.98 12.59
C LEU A 146 -40.66 -11.26 12.00
N ALA A 147 -39.63 -11.11 11.16
CA ALA A 147 -38.86 -12.26 10.68
C ALA A 147 -38.21 -12.94 11.89
N THR A 148 -38.32 -14.27 11.96
CA THR A 148 -37.53 -15.02 12.94
C THR A 148 -36.05 -14.77 12.67
N ARG A 149 -35.21 -14.72 13.71
CA ARG A 149 -33.75 -14.56 13.53
C ARG A 149 -33.20 -15.59 12.53
N GLN A 150 -33.68 -16.83 12.61
CA GLN A 150 -33.33 -17.91 11.69
C GLN A 150 -33.59 -17.56 10.21
N TYR A 151 -34.76 -16.99 9.89
CA TYR A 151 -35.08 -16.58 8.52
C TYR A 151 -34.11 -15.51 8.00
N VAL A 152 -33.73 -14.57 8.87
CA VAL A 152 -32.77 -13.51 8.51
C VAL A 152 -31.37 -14.12 8.31
N ASP A 153 -30.91 -14.96 9.22
CA ASP A 153 -29.60 -15.61 9.15
C ASP A 153 -29.45 -16.47 7.88
N ASP A 154 -30.47 -17.27 7.55
CA ASP A 154 -30.48 -18.11 6.34
C ASP A 154 -30.42 -17.26 5.06
N LYS A 155 -31.16 -16.16 5.01
CA LYS A 155 -31.14 -15.24 3.86
C LYS A 155 -29.84 -14.47 3.73
N VAL A 156 -29.20 -14.10 4.85
CA VAL A 156 -27.87 -13.48 4.83
C VAL A 156 -26.84 -14.46 4.24
N ILE A 157 -26.89 -15.73 4.61
CA ILE A 157 -26.00 -16.77 4.07
C ILE A 157 -26.22 -16.96 2.57
N GLU A 158 -27.47 -17.03 2.12
CA GLU A 158 -27.83 -17.18 0.69
C GLU A 158 -27.30 -16.00 -0.14
N VAL A 159 -27.56 -14.76 0.29
CA VAL A 159 -27.11 -13.55 -0.41
C VAL A 159 -25.58 -13.46 -0.41
N LYS A 160 -24.93 -13.80 0.70
CA LYS A 160 -23.47 -13.82 0.77
C LYS A 160 -22.87 -14.84 -0.19
N SER A 161 -23.42 -16.05 -0.25
CA SER A 161 -22.98 -17.08 -1.18
C SER A 161 -23.11 -16.63 -2.64
N TYR A 162 -24.23 -15.98 -2.98
CA TYR A 162 -24.45 -15.41 -4.31
C TYR A 162 -23.43 -14.30 -4.65
N ALA A 163 -23.22 -13.36 -3.73
CA ALA A 163 -22.25 -12.27 -3.91
C ALA A 163 -20.81 -12.77 -4.02
N ASP A 164 -20.40 -13.72 -3.17
CA ASP A 164 -19.08 -14.34 -3.22
C ASP A 164 -18.89 -15.11 -4.55
N GLY A 165 -19.94 -15.77 -5.06
CA GLY A 165 -19.94 -16.44 -6.35
C GLY A 165 -19.74 -15.46 -7.52
N LEU A 166 -20.47 -14.34 -7.53
CA LEU A 166 -20.29 -13.29 -8.54
C LEU A 166 -18.89 -12.67 -8.50
N MET A 167 -18.35 -12.42 -7.29
CA MET A 167 -17.02 -11.86 -7.13
C MET A 167 -15.95 -12.81 -7.67
N ARG A 168 -16.06 -14.11 -7.37
CA ARG A 168 -15.15 -15.13 -7.89
C ARG A 168 -15.21 -15.24 -9.41
N ALA A 169 -16.41 -15.13 -9.99
CA ALA A 169 -16.58 -15.11 -11.45
C ALA A 169 -15.95 -13.85 -12.08
N HIS A 170 -16.10 -12.68 -11.46
CA HIS A 170 -15.48 -11.44 -11.90
C HIS A 170 -13.95 -11.52 -11.86
N GLU A 171 -13.37 -12.02 -10.77
CA GLU A 171 -11.91 -12.21 -10.60
C GLU A 171 -11.30 -13.12 -11.69
N GLN A 172 -12.05 -14.13 -12.14
CA GLN A 172 -11.62 -15.05 -13.21
C GLN A 172 -11.93 -14.52 -14.61
N SER A 173 -12.74 -13.46 -14.72
CA SER A 173 -13.14 -12.91 -16.00
C SER A 173 -12.07 -11.98 -16.58
N ARG A 174 -12.17 -11.73 -17.88
CA ARG A 174 -11.40 -10.69 -18.58
C ARG A 174 -12.31 -9.57 -19.12
N ASN A 175 -13.52 -9.46 -18.57
CA ASN A 175 -14.51 -8.48 -19.01
C ASN A 175 -14.23 -7.13 -18.32
N HIS A 176 -13.18 -6.46 -18.77
CA HIS A 176 -12.74 -5.17 -18.27
C HIS A 176 -12.58 -4.22 -19.47
N PRO A 177 -12.78 -2.90 -19.31
CA PRO A 177 -12.52 -1.96 -20.39
C PRO A 177 -11.11 -2.08 -20.96
N ASP A 178 -10.99 -1.88 -22.27
CA ASP A 178 -9.69 -1.85 -22.94
C ASP A 178 -8.84 -0.66 -22.46
N ALA A 179 -7.52 -0.82 -22.46
CA ALA A 179 -6.63 0.28 -22.12
C ALA A 179 -6.66 1.36 -23.20
N THR A 180 -6.58 2.61 -22.79
CA THR A 180 -6.41 3.76 -23.68
C THR A 180 -5.14 4.52 -23.29
N THR A 181 -4.77 5.51 -24.08
CA THR A 181 -3.63 6.40 -23.76
C THR A 181 -3.85 7.25 -22.50
N THR A 182 -5.08 7.33 -21.99
CA THR A 182 -5.44 8.16 -20.82
C THR A 182 -6.04 7.37 -19.66
N ALA A 183 -6.50 6.14 -19.87
CA ALA A 183 -7.10 5.28 -18.86
C ALA A 183 -6.53 3.86 -18.91
N LYS A 184 -6.28 3.28 -17.72
CA LYS A 184 -5.80 1.90 -17.59
C LYS A 184 -6.91 0.90 -17.97
N GLY A 185 -6.53 -0.21 -18.59
CA GLY A 185 -7.42 -1.30 -19.00
C GLY A 185 -6.63 -2.52 -19.47
N PHE A 186 -7.29 -3.49 -20.13
CA PHE A 186 -6.60 -4.62 -20.76
C PHE A 186 -6.24 -4.33 -22.22
N THR A 187 -5.13 -4.90 -22.70
CA THR A 187 -4.72 -4.85 -24.12
C THR A 187 -4.26 -6.22 -24.58
N GLN A 188 -4.58 -6.57 -25.82
CA GLN A 188 -4.03 -7.78 -26.45
C GLN A 188 -2.63 -7.49 -27.00
N LEU A 189 -1.72 -8.47 -26.90
CA LEU A 189 -0.33 -8.32 -27.32
C LEU A 189 -0.12 -8.82 -28.75
N ASN A 190 0.65 -8.07 -29.55
CA ASN A 190 1.03 -8.43 -30.91
C ASN A 190 2.55 -8.41 -31.10
N SER A 191 3.08 -9.44 -31.75
CA SER A 191 4.52 -9.54 -32.07
C SER A 191 4.84 -9.28 -33.55
N SER A 192 3.85 -8.94 -34.37
CA SER A 192 4.03 -8.51 -35.76
C SER A 192 4.65 -7.10 -35.81
N VAL A 193 5.42 -6.82 -36.87
CA VAL A 193 6.03 -5.51 -37.16
C VAL A 193 5.52 -4.90 -38.47
N THR A 194 4.53 -5.53 -39.10
CA THR A 194 3.94 -5.09 -40.38
C THR A 194 2.43 -4.89 -40.27
N ASP A 195 1.89 -5.01 -39.07
CA ASP A 195 0.46 -4.88 -38.76
C ASP A 195 0.12 -3.41 -38.49
N ASP A 196 -1.08 -2.99 -38.86
CA ASP A 196 -1.58 -1.61 -38.72
C ASP A 196 -2.64 -1.45 -37.62
N ARG A 197 -2.94 -2.53 -36.88
CA ARG A 197 -3.95 -2.51 -35.81
C ARG A 197 -3.53 -1.66 -34.60
N GLU A 198 -4.38 -0.69 -34.26
CA GLU A 198 -4.20 0.20 -33.10
C GLU A 198 -4.83 -0.33 -31.80
N THR A 199 -5.56 -1.45 -31.87
CA THR A 199 -6.24 -2.06 -30.71
C THR A 199 -5.34 -3.01 -29.90
N GLN A 200 -4.05 -3.08 -30.23
CA GLN A 200 -3.11 -4.03 -29.63
C GLN A 200 -1.80 -3.37 -29.26
N SER A 201 -1.16 -3.90 -28.21
CA SER A 201 0.14 -3.43 -27.74
C SER A 201 1.27 -4.26 -28.34
N ALA A 202 2.34 -3.60 -28.77
CA ALA A 202 3.54 -4.28 -29.26
C ALA A 202 4.24 -5.07 -28.15
N THR A 203 4.73 -6.27 -28.46
CA THR A 203 5.58 -7.05 -27.54
C THR A 203 7.05 -6.61 -27.61
N PRO A 204 7.86 -6.93 -26.59
CA PRO A 204 9.31 -6.77 -26.66
C PRO A 204 9.94 -7.45 -27.89
N LYS A 205 9.34 -8.54 -28.38
CA LYS A 205 9.77 -9.22 -29.62
C LYS A 205 9.56 -8.34 -30.86
N ALA A 206 8.39 -7.73 -31.02
CA ALA A 206 8.13 -6.80 -32.14
C ALA A 206 9.10 -5.62 -32.09
N VAL A 207 9.28 -5.01 -30.92
CA VAL A 207 10.21 -3.88 -30.72
C VAL A 207 11.64 -4.29 -31.05
N LYS A 208 12.09 -5.47 -30.61
CA LYS A 208 13.43 -5.97 -30.92
C LYS A 208 13.63 -6.15 -32.44
N ILE A 209 12.67 -6.78 -33.13
CA ILE A 209 12.76 -6.98 -34.58
C ILE A 209 12.86 -5.64 -35.31
N ALA A 210 12.04 -4.66 -34.92
CA ALA A 210 12.09 -3.31 -35.49
C ALA A 210 13.45 -2.63 -35.24
N MET A 211 13.98 -2.74 -34.01
CA MET A 211 15.27 -2.15 -33.64
C MET A 211 16.45 -2.82 -34.36
N ASP A 212 16.44 -4.16 -34.47
CA ASP A 212 17.44 -4.90 -35.23
C ASP A 212 17.43 -4.48 -36.72
N ASN A 213 16.24 -4.29 -37.30
CA ASN A 213 16.12 -3.80 -38.68
C ASN A 213 16.66 -2.36 -38.83
N ALA A 214 16.34 -1.47 -37.90
CA ALA A 214 16.83 -0.10 -37.89
C ALA A 214 18.37 -0.06 -37.79
N ASN A 215 18.95 -0.84 -36.87
CA ASN A 215 20.40 -0.95 -36.71
C ASN A 215 21.09 -1.52 -37.95
N ALA A 216 20.48 -2.50 -38.62
CA ALA A 216 21.02 -3.08 -39.85
C ALA A 216 21.10 -2.06 -41.00
N ARG A 217 20.13 -1.13 -41.11
CA ARG A 217 20.10 -0.07 -42.13
C ARG A 217 21.05 1.09 -41.85
N LEU A 218 21.56 1.23 -40.62
CA LEU A 218 22.49 2.29 -40.20
C LEU A 218 23.93 1.78 -39.93
N ALA A 219 24.23 0.51 -40.23
CA ALA A 219 25.52 -0.07 -39.89
C ALA A 219 26.67 0.54 -40.72
N LYS A 220 27.40 1.49 -40.11
CA LYS A 220 28.58 2.16 -40.67
C LYS A 220 29.62 1.17 -41.22
N GLU A 221 29.77 0.02 -40.56
CA GLU A 221 30.65 -1.09 -40.94
C GLU A 221 30.38 -1.63 -42.36
N ARG A 222 29.12 -1.55 -42.83
CA ARG A 222 28.70 -2.09 -44.12
C ARG A 222 29.11 -1.19 -45.29
N ASN A 223 29.63 0.01 -45.03
CA ASN A 223 30.17 0.95 -46.01
C ASN A 223 29.32 1.05 -47.29
N LEU A 224 28.00 1.19 -47.12
CA LEU A 224 27.01 1.32 -48.21
C LEU A 224 26.86 0.08 -49.13
N SER A 225 27.41 -1.08 -48.75
CA SER A 225 27.27 -2.34 -49.51
C SER A 225 25.84 -2.88 -49.58
N ASP A 226 24.96 -2.40 -48.70
CA ASP A 226 23.55 -2.72 -48.61
C ASP A 226 22.65 -1.81 -49.45
N LEU A 227 23.19 -0.79 -50.11
CA LEU A 227 22.41 0.04 -51.03
C LEU A 227 21.92 -0.80 -52.23
N PRO A 228 20.60 -0.93 -52.45
CA PRO A 228 20.08 -1.71 -53.58
C PRO A 228 20.47 -1.14 -54.94
N ASN A 229 20.71 0.17 -55.01
CA ASN A 229 21.15 0.86 -56.22
C ASN A 229 22.20 1.92 -55.87
N PRO A 230 23.50 1.55 -55.84
CA PRO A 230 24.58 2.48 -55.56
C PRO A 230 24.69 3.61 -56.60
N ALA A 231 24.26 3.39 -57.85
CA ALA A 231 24.30 4.41 -58.89
C ALA A 231 23.29 5.53 -58.63
N LEU A 232 22.04 5.18 -58.28
CA LEU A 232 21.01 6.15 -57.90
C LEU A 232 21.41 6.91 -56.62
N ALA A 233 22.04 6.24 -55.65
CA ALA A 233 22.55 6.90 -54.46
C ALA A 233 23.61 7.97 -54.77
N ARG A 234 24.58 7.66 -55.64
CA ARG A 234 25.58 8.64 -56.10
C ARG A 234 24.96 9.80 -56.88
N GLN A 235 23.90 9.53 -57.65
CA GLN A 235 23.14 10.56 -58.38
C GLN A 235 22.41 11.51 -57.42
N ASN A 236 21.70 10.97 -56.42
CA ASN A 236 20.97 11.77 -55.42
C ASN A 236 21.92 12.63 -54.58
N LEU A 237 23.14 12.13 -54.30
CA LEU A 237 24.20 12.88 -53.62
C LEU A 237 24.97 13.82 -54.54
N GLN A 238 24.64 13.86 -55.84
CA GLN A 238 25.26 14.73 -56.84
C GLN A 238 26.79 14.59 -56.93
N LEU A 239 27.33 13.40 -56.67
CA LEU A 239 28.78 13.17 -56.61
C LEU A 239 29.48 13.18 -57.98
N GLY A 240 28.71 13.18 -59.07
CA GLY A 240 29.20 13.16 -60.45
C GLY A 240 30.03 11.92 -60.81
N ASP A 241 30.55 11.91 -62.03
CA ASP A 241 31.29 10.76 -62.60
C ASP A 241 32.63 10.47 -61.92
N SER A 242 33.23 11.47 -61.26
CA SER A 242 34.51 11.32 -60.58
C SER A 242 34.46 10.27 -59.46
N SER A 243 33.29 10.08 -58.85
CA SER A 243 33.06 9.11 -57.76
C SER A 243 33.22 7.65 -58.15
N THR A 244 33.28 7.34 -59.46
CA THR A 244 33.45 5.98 -59.98
C THR A 244 34.72 5.78 -60.81
N LYS A 245 35.52 6.83 -60.98
CA LYS A 245 36.72 6.81 -61.84
C LYS A 245 37.97 6.79 -60.95
N ASN A 246 38.96 5.98 -61.34
CA ASN A 246 40.29 6.02 -60.71
C ASN A 246 40.98 7.35 -61.04
N THR A 247 41.97 7.74 -60.22
CA THR A 247 42.89 8.85 -60.54
C THR A 247 44.01 8.36 -61.46
N GLY A 248 44.36 9.10 -62.52
CA GLY A 248 45.42 8.71 -63.44
C GLY A 248 45.62 9.68 -64.60
N THR A 249 46.49 9.31 -65.55
CA THR A 249 46.91 10.15 -66.69
C THR A 249 46.23 9.79 -68.02
N THR A 250 45.29 8.83 -68.02
CA THR A 250 44.65 8.28 -69.22
C THR A 250 43.17 8.69 -69.33
N ALA A 251 42.58 8.59 -70.52
CA ALA A 251 41.15 8.84 -70.71
C ALA A 251 40.28 7.96 -69.78
N ASN A 252 39.11 8.46 -69.37
CA ASN A 252 38.20 7.83 -68.39
C ASN A 252 38.71 7.72 -66.94
N THR A 253 39.77 8.46 -66.58
CA THR A 253 40.20 8.67 -65.18
C THR A 253 40.01 10.12 -64.75
N VAL A 254 39.97 10.36 -63.44
CA VAL A 254 40.15 11.71 -62.86
C VAL A 254 41.61 12.11 -63.06
N ALA A 255 41.86 13.29 -63.61
CA ALA A 255 43.21 13.73 -63.97
C ALA A 255 44.11 13.81 -62.73
N ALA A 256 45.22 13.07 -62.73
CA ALA A 256 46.28 13.17 -61.74
C ALA A 256 47.12 14.45 -61.94
N GLY A 257 47.90 14.87 -60.94
CA GLY A 257 48.66 16.13 -60.99
C GLY A 257 49.69 16.23 -62.12
N ASP A 258 50.17 15.10 -62.64
CA ASP A 258 51.09 14.97 -63.77
C ASP A 258 50.38 14.66 -65.10
N ASP A 259 49.06 14.79 -65.13
CA ASP A 259 48.27 14.58 -66.33
C ASP A 259 48.32 15.81 -67.24
N ALA A 260 48.66 15.60 -68.51
CA ALA A 260 48.71 16.63 -69.53
C ALA A 260 47.34 17.28 -69.83
N ARG A 261 46.23 16.65 -69.42
CA ARG A 261 44.88 17.23 -69.48
C ARG A 261 44.72 18.41 -68.51
N ILE A 262 45.53 18.53 -67.46
CA ILE A 262 45.51 19.68 -66.56
C ILE A 262 46.30 20.83 -67.21
N THR A 263 45.56 21.76 -67.81
CA THR A 263 46.13 22.95 -68.46
C THR A 263 46.55 24.00 -67.42
N GLY A 264 47.72 24.62 -67.62
CA GLY A 264 48.24 25.69 -66.74
C GLY A 264 48.90 25.23 -65.43
N ALA A 265 48.97 23.93 -65.17
CA ALA A 265 49.76 23.38 -64.06
C ALA A 265 51.23 23.19 -64.46
N MET A 266 52.14 23.32 -63.49
CA MET A 266 53.55 23.00 -63.69
C MET A 266 53.70 21.48 -63.84
N GLN A 267 54.18 21.05 -64.99
CA GLN A 267 54.35 19.64 -65.32
C GLN A 267 55.74 19.17 -64.88
N LYS A 268 55.79 18.03 -64.18
CA LYS A 268 57.06 17.47 -63.68
C LYS A 268 58.10 17.26 -64.78
N SER A 269 57.67 16.88 -65.99
CA SER A 269 58.54 16.67 -67.14
C SER A 269 59.15 17.97 -67.70
N GLN A 270 58.59 19.14 -67.37
CA GLN A 270 59.06 20.44 -67.85
C GLN A 270 60.08 21.08 -66.90
N ASN A 271 60.22 20.57 -65.67
CA ASN A 271 61.21 21.02 -64.68
C ASN A 271 61.31 22.55 -64.53
N GLY A 272 60.17 23.24 -64.56
CA GLY A 272 60.07 24.70 -64.41
C GLY A 272 60.24 25.50 -65.70
N ALA A 273 60.44 24.87 -66.86
CA ALA A 273 60.46 25.54 -68.17
C ALA A 273 59.10 26.14 -68.57
N ASP A 274 58.03 25.67 -67.94
CA ASP A 274 56.65 26.09 -68.08
C ASP A 274 56.23 27.19 -67.08
N ILE A 275 57.17 27.71 -66.28
CA ILE A 275 56.95 28.88 -65.43
C ILE A 275 56.87 30.14 -66.30
N GLN A 276 55.69 30.75 -66.36
CA GLN A 276 55.45 31.93 -67.19
C GLN A 276 56.23 33.19 -66.75
N ASP A 277 56.47 33.35 -65.44
CA ASP A 277 57.27 34.44 -64.87
C ASP A 277 58.21 33.91 -63.79
N VAL A 278 59.44 33.60 -64.22
CA VAL A 278 60.48 33.05 -63.35
C VAL A 278 60.89 34.06 -62.27
N ALA A 279 60.91 35.36 -62.57
CA ALA A 279 61.39 36.39 -61.64
C ALA A 279 60.44 36.53 -60.44
N LYS A 280 59.13 36.57 -60.71
CA LYS A 280 58.11 36.61 -59.66
C LYS A 280 58.05 35.29 -58.87
N PHE A 281 58.27 34.15 -59.53
CA PHE A 281 58.38 32.85 -58.85
C PHE A 281 59.53 32.83 -57.83
N LEU A 282 60.72 33.32 -58.21
CA LEU A 282 61.87 33.41 -57.31
C LEU A 282 61.64 34.35 -56.11
N GLN A 283 60.92 35.47 -56.32
CA GLN A 283 60.50 36.35 -55.22
C GLN A 283 59.57 35.63 -54.24
N ASN A 284 58.59 34.88 -54.74
CA ASN A 284 57.65 34.13 -53.91
C ASN A 284 58.33 32.99 -53.13
N LEU A 285 59.40 32.40 -53.68
CA LEU A 285 60.23 31.42 -52.97
C LEU A 285 61.08 32.05 -51.85
N GLY A 286 61.05 33.37 -51.67
CA GLY A 286 61.78 34.05 -50.60
C GLY A 286 63.29 33.96 -50.75
N ILE A 287 63.80 33.60 -51.92
CA ILE A 287 65.25 33.58 -52.18
C ILE A 287 65.88 34.96 -51.90
N PRO A 288 65.26 36.10 -52.29
CA PRO A 288 65.72 37.42 -51.85
C PRO A 288 65.77 37.58 -50.33
N ALA A 289 64.81 37.04 -49.59
CA ALA A 289 64.80 37.05 -48.11
C ALA A 289 65.89 36.15 -47.49
N LEU A 290 66.34 35.12 -48.22
CA LEU A 290 67.51 34.34 -47.82
C LEU A 290 68.80 35.18 -47.90
N LEU A 291 68.88 36.10 -48.87
CA LEU A 291 69.96 37.08 -48.91
C LEU A 291 69.85 38.14 -47.80
N ASP A 292 68.64 38.46 -47.32
CA ASP A 292 68.44 39.40 -46.19
C ASP A 292 69.03 38.90 -44.86
N SER A 293 69.23 37.59 -44.70
CA SER A 293 69.89 36.99 -43.53
C SER A 293 71.42 37.07 -43.58
N ARG A 294 71.99 37.57 -44.67
CA ARG A 294 73.42 37.85 -44.78
C ARG A 294 73.64 39.30 -44.36
N GLN A 295 74.46 39.47 -43.33
CA GLN A 295 74.75 40.80 -42.83
C GLN A 295 75.46 41.65 -43.90
N PRO A 296 74.91 42.82 -44.29
CA PRO A 296 75.59 43.74 -45.18
C PRO A 296 76.90 44.24 -44.56
N ILE A 297 77.91 44.54 -45.37
CA ILE A 297 79.14 45.18 -44.90
C ILE A 297 78.78 46.55 -44.27
N ASN A 298 79.09 46.76 -42.99
CA ASN A 298 78.78 47.98 -42.23
C ASN A 298 79.88 48.32 -41.20
N ASP A 299 80.31 49.59 -41.15
CA ASP A 299 81.41 50.07 -40.30
C ASP A 299 81.22 49.85 -38.79
N MET A 300 79.98 49.94 -38.29
CA MET A 300 79.68 49.72 -36.87
C MET A 300 79.77 48.24 -36.50
N LEU A 301 79.29 47.36 -37.38
CA LEU A 301 79.42 45.90 -37.26
C LEU A 301 80.89 45.48 -37.37
N THR A 302 81.69 46.16 -38.19
CA THR A 302 83.16 46.03 -38.20
C THR A 302 83.77 46.45 -36.85
N GLY A 303 83.24 47.49 -36.20
CA GLY A 303 83.64 47.91 -34.85
C GLY A 303 83.39 46.85 -33.76
N PHE A 304 82.23 46.18 -33.78
CA PHE A 304 81.96 45.05 -32.88
C PHE A 304 82.85 43.83 -33.20
N ALA A 305 83.12 43.55 -34.47
CA ALA A 305 84.02 42.47 -34.87
C ALA A 305 85.46 42.70 -34.39
N ARG A 306 85.90 43.95 -34.25
CA ARG A 306 87.23 44.32 -33.73
C ARG A 306 87.43 44.05 -32.24
N LEU A 307 86.36 43.76 -31.49
CA LEU A 307 86.50 43.30 -30.10
C LEU A 307 87.12 41.90 -30.02
N ASP A 308 87.00 41.09 -31.07
CA ASP A 308 87.56 39.74 -31.09
C ASP A 308 89.09 39.80 -30.90
N GLY A 309 89.60 39.12 -29.86
CA GLY A 309 91.02 39.10 -29.49
C GLY A 309 91.58 40.34 -28.74
N GLN A 310 90.78 41.36 -28.42
CA GLN A 310 91.26 42.53 -27.63
C GLN A 310 91.34 42.20 -26.12
N PRO A 311 92.30 42.75 -25.36
CA PRO A 311 92.44 42.50 -23.91
C PRO A 311 91.21 42.91 -23.08
N GLY A 312 90.36 43.80 -23.62
CA GLY A 312 89.07 44.16 -23.02
C GLY A 312 87.94 43.15 -23.30
N ASN A 313 88.02 42.33 -24.34
CA ASN A 313 87.02 41.29 -24.66
C ASN A 313 87.30 40.00 -23.89
N ALA A 314 87.43 40.14 -22.58
CA ALA A 314 87.57 39.05 -21.63
C ALA A 314 86.20 38.66 -21.07
N ALA A 315 86.10 37.43 -20.57
CA ALA A 315 84.92 36.98 -19.84
C ALA A 315 84.58 37.96 -18.71
N ASN A 316 83.29 38.12 -18.43
CA ASN A 316 82.74 39.00 -17.38
C ASN A 316 82.77 40.51 -17.67
N ASN A 317 83.15 40.95 -18.87
CA ASN A 317 83.04 42.34 -19.28
C ASN A 317 81.81 42.57 -20.17
N ILE A 318 81.22 43.76 -20.12
CA ILE A 318 80.12 44.19 -21.00
C ILE A 318 80.63 45.23 -22.02
N PRO A 319 80.33 45.10 -23.32
CA PRO A 319 80.69 46.10 -24.32
C PRO A 319 79.78 47.34 -24.23
N TYR A 320 80.37 48.51 -24.46
CA TYR A 320 79.68 49.79 -24.57
C TYR A 320 80.36 50.67 -25.63
N ILE A 321 79.60 51.59 -26.21
CA ILE A 321 80.10 52.51 -27.24
C ILE A 321 80.81 53.67 -26.54
N SER A 322 82.12 53.81 -26.77
CA SER A 322 82.96 54.87 -26.18
C SER A 322 83.24 56.02 -27.15
N GLY A 323 82.94 55.85 -28.45
CA GLY A 323 83.05 56.87 -29.50
C GLY A 323 82.44 56.42 -30.82
N LYS A 324 82.42 57.30 -31.85
CA LYS A 324 81.84 56.97 -33.16
C LYS A 324 82.55 55.78 -33.78
N ASN A 325 81.82 54.68 -33.98
CA ASN A 325 82.32 53.40 -34.49
C ASN A 325 83.44 52.77 -33.62
N VAL A 326 83.51 53.13 -32.34
CA VAL A 326 84.46 52.56 -31.36
C VAL A 326 83.67 51.88 -30.24
N VAL A 327 83.88 50.56 -30.10
CA VAL A 327 83.32 49.76 -29.01
C VAL A 327 84.44 49.43 -28.02
N THR A 328 84.18 49.61 -26.73
CA THR A 328 85.09 49.30 -25.61
C THR A 328 84.33 48.44 -24.58
N THR A 329 85.01 47.89 -23.58
CA THR A 329 84.39 47.01 -22.58
C THR A 329 84.66 47.49 -21.14
N THR A 330 83.81 47.10 -20.19
CA THR A 330 83.99 47.34 -18.73
C THR A 330 83.64 46.07 -17.93
N PRO A 331 84.33 45.75 -16.81
CA PRO A 331 83.99 44.57 -16.00
C PRO A 331 82.63 44.67 -15.29
N LEU A 332 81.83 43.60 -15.34
CA LEU A 332 80.65 43.43 -14.51
C LEU A 332 81.06 43.00 -13.10
N THR A 333 80.31 43.42 -12.08
CA THR A 333 80.48 42.92 -10.71
C THR A 333 79.96 41.49 -10.57
N ALA A 334 80.42 40.76 -9.54
CA ALA A 334 79.95 39.39 -9.28
C ALA A 334 78.42 39.31 -9.07
N PHE A 335 77.85 40.30 -8.38
CA PHE A 335 76.40 40.42 -8.17
C PHE A 335 75.64 40.55 -9.48
N MET A 336 76.03 41.49 -10.35
CA MET A 336 75.34 41.72 -11.64
C MET A 336 75.42 40.50 -12.56
N ARG A 337 76.53 39.77 -12.56
CA ARG A 337 76.64 38.50 -13.30
C ARG A 337 75.67 37.45 -12.78
N SER A 338 75.58 37.30 -11.45
CA SER A 338 74.64 36.37 -10.83
C SER A 338 73.19 36.74 -11.16
N MET A 339 72.86 38.04 -11.19
CA MET A 339 71.54 38.56 -11.51
C MET A 339 71.16 38.32 -12.99
N PHE A 340 72.02 38.70 -13.94
CA PHE A 340 71.77 38.47 -15.38
C PHE A 340 71.76 36.99 -15.76
N GLY A 341 72.46 36.14 -15.01
CA GLY A 341 72.49 34.69 -15.25
C GLY A 341 71.25 33.95 -14.76
N LYS A 342 70.27 34.60 -14.15
CA LYS A 342 69.03 33.95 -13.73
C LYS A 342 68.08 33.79 -14.90
N ALA A 343 67.62 32.56 -15.10
CA ALA A 343 66.79 32.18 -16.26
C ALA A 343 65.39 32.82 -16.25
N ASP A 344 64.89 33.19 -15.07
CA ASP A 344 63.57 33.77 -14.92
C ASP A 344 63.47 34.68 -13.68
N LYS A 345 62.32 35.34 -13.58
CA LYS A 345 61.96 36.17 -12.44
C LYS A 345 62.08 35.43 -11.11
N ALA A 346 61.70 34.15 -11.02
CA ALA A 346 61.69 33.41 -9.76
C ALA A 346 63.12 33.15 -9.24
N ALA A 347 64.05 32.81 -10.12
CA ALA A 347 65.45 32.62 -9.79
C ALA A 347 66.14 33.94 -9.39
N VAL A 348 65.74 35.07 -9.97
CA VAL A 348 66.16 36.42 -9.50
C VAL A 348 65.62 36.69 -8.09
N LEU A 349 64.34 36.44 -7.86
CA LEU A 349 63.71 36.65 -6.55
C LEU A 349 64.33 35.76 -5.45
N SER A 350 64.70 34.53 -5.80
CA SER A 350 65.45 33.65 -4.90
C SER A 350 66.87 34.17 -4.60
N LEU A 351 67.59 34.70 -5.59
CA LEU A 351 68.89 35.35 -5.34
C LEU A 351 68.76 36.56 -4.39
N LEU A 352 67.62 37.25 -4.44
CA LEU A 352 67.30 38.38 -3.57
C LEU A 352 66.72 37.94 -2.20
N GLY A 353 66.57 36.63 -1.93
CA GLY A 353 66.09 36.09 -0.65
C GLY A 353 64.59 36.22 -0.40
N VAL A 354 63.79 36.42 -1.45
CA VAL A 354 62.33 36.63 -1.32
C VAL A 354 61.55 35.38 -0.91
N PRO A 355 61.86 34.16 -1.40
CA PRO A 355 61.18 32.93 -0.94
C PRO A 355 61.35 32.67 0.56
N GLU A 356 62.54 32.89 1.12
CA GLU A 356 62.79 32.75 2.57
C GLU A 356 61.99 33.76 3.39
N LEU A 357 61.74 34.97 2.86
CA LEU A 357 60.87 35.97 3.47
C LEU A 357 59.38 35.57 3.45
N LEU A 358 58.99 34.67 2.55
CA LEU A 358 57.61 34.22 2.36
C LEU A 358 57.34 32.83 2.96
N ASP A 359 58.37 32.11 3.42
CA ASP A 359 58.21 30.80 4.04
C ASP A 359 57.40 30.89 5.35
N GLY A 360 56.47 29.97 5.53
CA GLY A 360 55.50 29.98 6.63
C GLY A 360 54.43 31.09 6.58
N ARG A 361 54.42 31.95 5.54
CA ARG A 361 53.35 32.95 5.34
C ARG A 361 52.23 32.33 4.50
N GLN A 362 51.01 32.34 5.05
CA GLN A 362 49.83 31.87 4.32
C GLN A 362 49.47 32.85 3.18
N PRO A 363 49.16 32.36 1.96
CA PRO A 363 48.58 33.19 0.91
C PRO A 363 47.27 33.86 1.36
N ILE A 364 47.02 35.07 0.88
CA ILE A 364 45.76 35.78 1.18
C ILE A 364 44.57 35.01 0.61
N ASN A 365 43.58 34.73 1.45
CA ASN A 365 42.37 34.00 1.09
C ASN A 365 41.20 34.53 1.93
N ASP A 366 40.14 34.98 1.28
CA ASP A 366 39.01 35.66 1.93
C ASP A 366 38.33 34.81 3.03
N THR A 367 38.22 33.49 2.87
CA THR A 367 37.64 32.60 3.88
C THR A 367 38.53 32.53 5.14
N LEU A 368 39.85 32.40 4.95
CA LEU A 368 40.80 32.34 6.07
C LEU A 368 40.95 33.71 6.74
N THR A 369 40.85 34.79 5.98
CA THR A 369 40.73 36.14 6.53
C THR A 369 39.47 36.29 7.38
N ALA A 370 38.32 35.75 6.95
CA ALA A 370 37.08 35.79 7.74
C ALA A 370 37.18 35.01 9.06
N PHE A 371 37.87 33.85 9.08
CA PHE A 371 38.13 33.13 10.34
C PHE A 371 39.13 33.88 11.24
N ALA A 372 40.19 34.45 10.68
CA ALA A 372 41.15 35.24 11.44
C ALA A 372 40.49 36.48 12.08
N GLN A 373 39.50 37.07 11.40
CA GLN A 373 38.73 38.21 11.91
C GLN A 373 37.81 37.86 13.09
N LEU A 374 37.58 36.59 13.43
CA LEU A 374 36.88 36.22 14.66
C LEU A 374 37.71 36.54 15.91
N ASP A 375 39.04 36.54 15.78
CA ASP A 375 39.92 36.85 16.91
C ASP A 375 39.62 38.27 17.44
N GLY A 376 39.36 38.37 18.75
CA GLY A 376 38.98 39.62 19.41
C GLY A 376 37.54 40.13 19.18
N GLN A 377 36.68 39.42 18.44
CA GLN A 377 35.28 39.84 18.26
C GLN A 377 34.41 39.58 19.51
N PRO A 378 33.43 40.44 19.81
CA PRO A 378 32.44 40.19 20.85
C PRO A 378 31.68 38.89 20.57
N GLY A 379 31.88 37.87 21.41
CA GLY A 379 31.30 36.54 21.21
C GLY A 379 32.29 35.47 20.73
N ASN A 380 33.53 35.79 20.37
CA ASN A 380 34.57 34.77 20.23
C ASN A 380 35.19 34.44 21.61
N THR A 381 34.38 33.84 22.48
CA THR A 381 34.77 33.42 23.83
C THR A 381 34.83 31.89 23.91
N ALA A 382 35.36 31.36 25.02
CA ALA A 382 35.22 29.95 25.33
C ALA A 382 33.75 29.51 25.23
N ASP A 383 33.53 28.23 24.91
CA ASP A 383 32.23 27.58 24.76
C ASP A 383 31.37 28.02 23.57
N ASN A 384 31.90 28.83 22.65
CA ASN A 384 31.19 29.23 21.43
C ASN A 384 31.66 28.44 20.21
N ILE A 385 30.74 28.16 19.27
CA ILE A 385 31.03 27.45 18.01
C ILE A 385 30.95 28.44 16.83
N PRO A 386 31.97 28.50 15.96
CA PRO A 386 31.91 29.28 14.71
C PRO A 386 30.99 28.65 13.67
N TYR A 387 30.23 29.46 12.94
CA TYR A 387 29.44 29.05 11.78
C TYR A 387 29.34 30.18 10.76
N PHE A 388 29.12 29.83 9.49
CA PHE A 388 28.93 30.82 8.43
C PHE A 388 27.50 31.37 8.45
N SER A 389 27.37 32.70 8.52
CA SER A 389 26.10 33.39 8.30
C SER A 389 25.91 33.81 6.85
N ALA A 390 27.00 33.96 6.10
CA ALA A 390 27.04 34.19 4.66
C ALA A 390 28.38 33.72 4.07
N HIS A 391 28.53 33.76 2.74
CA HIS A 391 29.81 33.44 2.08
C HIS A 391 30.92 34.36 2.60
N ASN A 392 32.05 33.78 3.00
CA ASN A 392 33.18 34.50 3.63
C ASN A 392 32.79 35.37 4.85
N THR A 393 31.72 35.01 5.58
CA THR A 393 31.31 35.68 6.82
C THR A 393 31.09 34.64 7.91
N VAL A 394 31.96 34.61 8.93
CA VAL A 394 31.86 33.69 10.07
C VAL A 394 31.41 34.46 11.30
N ILE A 395 30.47 33.89 12.05
CA ILE A 395 30.01 34.39 13.35
C ILE A 395 30.00 33.23 14.37
N THR A 396 29.82 33.56 15.64
CA THR A 396 29.87 32.59 16.74
C THR A 396 28.53 32.50 17.47
N THR A 397 28.19 31.31 17.99
CA THR A 397 27.07 31.13 18.92
C THR A 397 27.50 30.34 20.14
N ALA A 398 26.93 30.63 21.31
CA ALA A 398 27.24 29.92 22.54
C ALA A 398 26.66 28.49 22.53
N LEU A 399 27.49 27.50 22.86
CA LEU A 399 27.02 26.15 23.18
C LEU A 399 26.35 26.17 24.55
N THR A 400 25.32 25.36 24.72
CA THR A 400 24.74 25.11 26.05
C THR A 400 25.65 24.15 26.84
N ALA A 401 25.55 24.18 28.17
CA ALA A 401 26.27 23.23 29.03
C ALA A 401 25.94 21.77 28.68
N PHE A 402 24.69 21.51 28.30
CA PHE A 402 24.24 20.20 27.83
C PHE A 402 24.97 19.76 26.55
N MET A 403 25.03 20.62 25.52
CA MET A 403 25.70 20.29 24.26
C MET A 403 27.21 20.07 24.44
N ARG A 404 27.86 20.85 25.32
CA ARG A 404 29.26 20.62 25.68
C ARG A 404 29.47 19.26 26.33
N SER A 405 28.58 18.87 27.25
CA SER A 405 28.62 17.56 27.89
C SER A 405 28.40 16.41 26.89
N MET A 406 27.53 16.61 25.89
CA MET A 406 27.26 15.64 24.81
C MET A 406 28.47 15.45 23.88
N PHE A 407 29.10 16.53 23.39
CA PHE A 407 30.27 16.43 22.51
C PHE A 407 31.50 15.85 23.21
N GLY A 408 31.59 15.98 24.54
CA GLY A 408 32.66 15.40 25.34
C GLY A 408 32.53 13.89 25.62
N LYS A 409 31.50 13.21 25.10
CA LYS A 409 31.31 11.77 25.33
C LYS A 409 32.11 10.91 24.36
N ALA A 410 32.81 9.91 24.89
CA ALA A 410 33.69 9.02 24.12
C ALA A 410 32.93 7.91 23.39
N SER A 411 31.71 7.59 23.83
CA SER A 411 30.91 6.51 23.25
C SER A 411 29.41 6.82 23.25
N ALA A 412 28.66 6.10 22.41
CA ALA A 412 27.20 6.14 22.44
C ALA A 412 26.63 5.73 23.81
N ALA A 413 27.30 4.82 24.54
CA ALA A 413 26.89 4.43 25.88
C ALA A 413 26.97 5.59 26.88
N ASP A 414 28.00 6.43 26.80
CA ASP A 414 28.17 7.59 27.68
C ASP A 414 27.15 8.71 27.36
N VAL A 415 26.76 8.81 26.09
CA VAL A 415 25.66 9.69 25.65
C VAL A 415 24.34 9.22 26.23
N LEU A 416 24.01 7.93 26.09
CA LEU A 416 22.77 7.36 26.63
C LEU A 416 22.71 7.48 28.17
N ALA A 417 23.85 7.33 28.84
CA ALA A 417 23.95 7.56 30.28
C ALA A 417 23.68 9.03 30.66
N LEU A 418 24.22 9.99 29.90
CA LEU A 418 23.97 11.42 30.09
C LEU A 418 22.50 11.80 29.85
N LEU A 419 21.86 11.18 28.85
CA LEU A 419 20.43 11.35 28.57
C LEU A 419 19.53 10.68 29.63
N GLY A 420 20.11 9.95 30.59
CA GLY A 420 19.38 9.21 31.61
C GLY A 420 18.61 8.01 31.05
N THR A 421 18.86 7.64 29.80
CA THR A 421 18.23 6.49 29.17
C THR A 421 18.90 5.22 29.69
N LYS A 422 18.15 4.45 30.50
CA LYS A 422 18.62 3.16 31.03
C LYS A 422 18.66 2.11 29.92
N THR A 423 18.94 0.85 30.28
CA THR A 423 19.00 -0.30 29.34
C THR A 423 17.74 -0.50 28.50
N ALA A 424 16.60 0.08 28.87
CA ALA A 424 15.38 0.07 28.06
C ALA A 424 15.57 0.73 26.67
N ALA A 425 16.35 1.81 26.57
CA ALA A 425 16.56 2.49 25.29
C ALA A 425 17.44 1.70 24.30
N LEU A 426 18.03 0.59 24.77
CA LEU A 426 18.80 -0.35 23.96
C LEU A 426 17.98 -1.58 23.53
N ARG A 427 16.72 -1.68 23.97
CA ARG A 427 15.87 -2.85 23.75
C ARG A 427 14.73 -2.51 22.79
N ASP A 428 14.53 -3.37 21.81
CA ASP A 428 13.36 -3.29 20.93
C ASP A 428 12.07 -3.64 21.69
N VAL A 429 10.93 -3.18 21.16
CA VAL A 429 9.59 -3.53 21.64
C VAL A 429 9.09 -4.76 20.87
N GLY A 430 8.63 -5.80 21.56
CA GLY A 430 8.15 -7.03 20.92
C GLY A 430 8.05 -8.25 21.86
N THR A 431 7.88 -9.44 21.30
CA THR A 431 7.68 -10.71 22.02
C THR A 431 8.95 -11.57 22.17
N GLY A 432 10.10 -11.09 21.68
CA GLY A 432 11.37 -11.82 21.65
C GLY A 432 12.17 -11.74 22.97
N ALA A 433 13.18 -12.60 23.08
CA ALA A 433 14.11 -12.56 24.23
C ALA A 433 14.82 -11.20 24.30
N ASN A 434 14.96 -10.66 25.52
CA ASN A 434 15.55 -9.34 25.77
C ASN A 434 14.83 -8.15 25.10
N GLN A 435 13.55 -8.26 24.76
CA GLN A 435 12.71 -7.13 24.31
C GLN A 435 11.84 -6.56 25.45
N ILE A 436 11.32 -5.35 25.26
CA ILE A 436 10.28 -4.78 26.11
C ILE A 436 8.94 -5.41 25.66
N PRO A 437 8.22 -6.13 26.54
CA PRO A 437 6.99 -6.82 26.15
C PRO A 437 5.92 -5.86 25.63
N ASP A 438 5.42 -6.14 24.44
CA ASP A 438 4.26 -5.45 23.89
C ASP A 438 2.93 -6.15 24.29
N MET A 439 1.81 -5.59 23.85
CA MET A 439 0.47 -6.12 24.14
C MET A 439 0.25 -7.56 23.64
N SER A 440 0.94 -7.97 22.57
CA SER A 440 0.82 -9.32 22.01
C SER A 440 1.48 -10.39 22.90
N SER A 441 2.29 -9.98 23.86
CA SER A 441 2.87 -10.86 24.90
C SER A 441 1.84 -11.34 25.93
N PHE A 442 0.64 -10.72 26.00
CA PHE A 442 -0.46 -11.10 26.89
C PHE A 442 -1.54 -11.83 26.10
N VAL A 443 -1.46 -13.17 26.05
CA VAL A 443 -2.43 -13.99 25.31
C VAL A 443 -3.65 -14.24 26.20
N PHE A 444 -4.85 -13.83 25.77
CA PHE A 444 -6.08 -14.02 26.54
C PHE A 444 -7.30 -14.36 25.67
N SER A 445 -8.31 -14.95 26.31
CA SER A 445 -9.65 -15.18 25.77
C SER A 445 -10.69 -14.84 26.84
N ASN A 446 -11.64 -13.96 26.50
CA ASN A 446 -12.73 -13.53 27.39
C ASN A 446 -14.01 -14.39 27.25
N ALA A 447 -13.91 -15.57 26.63
CA ALA A 447 -15.05 -16.46 26.48
C ALA A 447 -15.52 -17.04 27.84
N THR A 448 -16.72 -17.64 27.87
CA THR A 448 -17.24 -18.37 29.04
C THR A 448 -16.27 -19.46 29.51
N GLN A 449 -15.56 -20.08 28.56
CA GLN A 449 -14.35 -20.85 28.78
C GLN A 449 -13.16 -20.01 28.33
N GLY A 450 -12.55 -19.27 29.26
CA GLY A 450 -11.54 -18.26 28.97
C GLY A 450 -10.23 -18.50 29.71
N PHE A 451 -9.22 -17.72 29.34
CA PHE A 451 -7.90 -17.76 29.98
C PHE A 451 -7.13 -16.46 29.77
N VAL A 452 -6.11 -16.26 30.59
CA VAL A 452 -5.04 -15.28 30.37
C VAL A 452 -3.70 -15.93 30.67
N LYS A 453 -2.74 -15.76 29.76
CA LYS A 453 -1.35 -16.18 29.91
C LYS A 453 -0.46 -14.95 29.94
N HIS A 454 0.31 -14.83 31.00
CA HIS A 454 1.23 -13.73 31.23
C HIS A 454 2.61 -14.05 30.63
N PRO A 455 3.42 -13.02 30.28
CA PRO A 455 4.76 -13.21 29.74
C PRO A 455 5.71 -13.98 30.66
N ASN A 456 5.45 -13.99 31.97
CA ASN A 456 6.23 -14.73 32.97
C ASN A 456 5.86 -16.23 33.04
N GLY A 457 4.96 -16.71 32.16
CA GLY A 457 4.50 -18.10 32.13
C GLY A 457 3.29 -18.38 33.03
N PHE A 458 2.92 -17.47 33.93
CA PHE A 458 1.73 -17.63 34.77
C PHE A 458 0.47 -17.64 33.90
N MET A 459 -0.45 -18.52 34.23
CA MET A 459 -1.70 -18.73 33.51
C MET A 459 -2.85 -18.81 34.49
N GLU A 460 -3.93 -18.14 34.14
CA GLU A 460 -5.23 -18.28 34.77
C GLU A 460 -6.24 -18.73 33.71
N GLN A 461 -7.14 -19.64 34.08
CA GLN A 461 -8.23 -20.05 33.21
C GLN A 461 -9.53 -20.26 33.99
N TRP A 462 -10.65 -20.11 33.29
CA TRP A 462 -11.98 -20.30 33.85
C TRP A 462 -12.93 -20.99 32.88
N PHE A 463 -13.89 -21.73 33.42
CA PHE A 463 -14.91 -22.45 32.66
C PHE A 463 -16.10 -22.85 33.55
N ILE A 464 -17.18 -23.31 32.93
CA ILE A 464 -18.35 -23.89 33.63
C ILE A 464 -18.25 -25.41 33.59
N ALA A 465 -18.52 -26.07 34.71
CA ALA A 465 -18.66 -27.51 34.79
C ALA A 465 -19.96 -27.90 35.48
N THR A 466 -20.65 -28.91 34.96
CA THR A 466 -21.87 -29.45 35.56
C THR A 466 -21.55 -30.64 36.44
N VAL A 467 -21.69 -30.49 37.75
CA VAL A 467 -21.48 -31.56 38.73
C VAL A 467 -22.75 -32.42 38.80
N PRO A 468 -22.66 -33.76 38.75
CA PRO A 468 -23.84 -34.60 38.90
C PRO A 468 -24.49 -34.42 40.28
N GLN A 469 -25.79 -34.71 40.36
CA GLN A 469 -26.55 -34.70 41.60
C GLN A 469 -25.90 -35.58 42.67
N ALA A 470 -25.84 -35.10 43.91
CA ALA A 470 -25.35 -35.89 45.03
C ALA A 470 -26.30 -37.09 45.30
N PRO A 471 -25.79 -38.33 45.40
CA PRO A 471 -26.62 -39.51 45.64
C PRO A 471 -27.35 -39.51 47.00
N SER A 472 -26.81 -38.81 48.00
CA SER A 472 -27.43 -38.60 49.31
C SER A 472 -26.80 -37.40 50.03
N ALA A 473 -27.37 -36.96 51.16
CA ALA A 473 -26.83 -35.88 51.98
C ALA A 473 -25.44 -36.18 52.62
N THR A 474 -24.96 -37.42 52.51
CA THR A 474 -23.67 -37.89 53.04
C THR A 474 -22.70 -38.37 51.96
N VAL A 475 -23.11 -38.38 50.69
CA VAL A 475 -22.27 -38.82 49.56
C VAL A 475 -22.22 -37.70 48.52
N ASN A 476 -21.01 -37.23 48.22
CA ASN A 476 -20.80 -36.14 47.26
C ASN A 476 -21.07 -36.59 45.83
N GLY A 477 -21.73 -35.75 45.03
CA GLY A 477 -21.64 -35.81 43.58
C GLY A 477 -20.26 -35.30 43.16
N THR A 478 -19.54 -36.07 42.35
CA THR A 478 -18.17 -35.75 41.91
C THR A 478 -18.01 -35.85 40.42
N ILE A 479 -17.26 -34.93 39.82
CA ILE A 479 -16.85 -34.98 38.41
C ILE A 479 -15.37 -34.61 38.27
N ASP A 480 -14.66 -35.36 37.43
CA ASP A 480 -13.32 -34.99 36.97
C ASP A 480 -13.44 -34.21 35.67
N VAL A 481 -12.89 -33.01 35.64
CA VAL A 481 -12.97 -32.10 34.51
C VAL A 481 -11.57 -31.79 34.01
N LEU A 482 -11.38 -31.94 32.70
CA LEU A 482 -10.15 -31.54 32.03
C LEU A 482 -10.08 -30.02 31.94
N PHE A 483 -8.90 -29.47 32.22
CA PHE A 483 -8.64 -28.06 31.98
C PHE A 483 -8.71 -27.76 30.48
N PRO A 484 -9.49 -26.77 30.06
CA PRO A 484 -9.50 -26.23 28.70
C PRO A 484 -8.12 -26.05 28.08
N ASN A 485 -7.20 -25.50 28.88
CA ASN A 485 -5.82 -25.30 28.52
C ASN A 485 -4.95 -25.98 29.58
N PRO A 486 -4.40 -27.18 29.33
CA PRO A 486 -3.52 -27.83 30.28
C PRO A 486 -2.38 -26.91 30.74
N PHE A 487 -2.11 -26.87 32.04
CA PHE A 487 -1.00 -26.09 32.56
C PHE A 487 0.32 -26.70 32.06
N PRO A 488 1.22 -25.92 31.45
CA PRO A 488 2.47 -26.45 30.91
C PRO A 488 3.26 -27.26 31.96
N ASN A 489 3.32 -26.76 33.19
CA ASN A 489 4.06 -27.35 34.30
C ASN A 489 3.14 -27.85 35.41
N LYS A 490 2.36 -26.97 36.05
CA LYS A 490 1.61 -27.29 37.27
C LYS A 490 0.40 -26.37 37.50
N CYS A 491 -0.70 -26.95 37.97
CA CYS A 491 -1.81 -26.20 38.58
C CYS A 491 -1.53 -25.98 40.08
N TYR A 492 -1.62 -24.73 40.53
CA TYR A 492 -1.41 -24.36 41.94
C TYR A 492 -2.70 -24.42 42.76
N GLY A 493 -3.83 -24.10 42.16
CA GLY A 493 -5.09 -24.04 42.88
C GLY A 493 -6.28 -23.93 41.96
N VAL A 494 -7.40 -24.49 42.42
CA VAL A 494 -8.71 -24.46 41.76
C VAL A 494 -9.71 -23.91 42.76
N ASN A 495 -10.42 -22.86 42.36
CA ASN A 495 -11.53 -22.29 43.12
C ASN A 495 -12.81 -22.56 42.35
N VAL A 496 -13.83 -23.00 43.07
CA VAL A 496 -15.14 -23.32 42.49
C VAL A 496 -16.21 -22.49 43.17
N ASN A 497 -17.10 -21.92 42.38
CA ASN A 497 -18.23 -21.14 42.86
C ASN A 497 -19.50 -21.61 42.16
N TYR A 498 -20.64 -21.41 42.81
CA TYR A 498 -21.92 -21.71 42.20
C TYR A 498 -22.22 -20.76 41.04
N ALA A 499 -22.73 -21.27 39.92
CA ALA A 499 -23.12 -20.49 38.76
C ALA A 499 -24.66 -20.56 38.58
N GLY A 500 -25.42 -19.71 39.28
CA GLY A 500 -26.90 -19.66 39.19
C GLY A 500 -27.58 -18.95 40.37
N ILE A 501 -28.93 -18.87 40.38
CA ILE A 501 -29.72 -18.11 41.39
C ILE A 501 -30.64 -19.00 42.27
N THR A 502 -30.76 -20.32 42.04
CA THR A 502 -31.69 -21.14 42.85
C THR A 502 -31.14 -22.53 43.14
N ALA A 503 -30.67 -22.74 44.37
CA ALA A 503 -30.40 -24.06 44.92
C ALA A 503 -31.24 -24.27 46.19
N THR A 504 -32.21 -25.18 46.15
CA THR A 504 -32.97 -25.62 47.33
C THR A 504 -32.04 -26.38 48.28
N ARG A 505 -32.03 -26.02 49.57
CA ARG A 505 -31.05 -26.48 50.56
C ARG A 505 -31.66 -27.53 51.49
N ASP A 506 -31.16 -28.76 51.43
CA ASP A 506 -31.33 -29.75 52.50
C ASP A 506 -29.94 -30.15 53.01
N GLY A 507 -29.41 -29.37 53.97
CA GLY A 507 -28.12 -29.62 54.63
C GLY A 507 -27.10 -28.46 54.57
N THR A 508 -25.91 -28.69 55.11
CA THR A 508 -24.78 -27.76 55.04
C THR A 508 -24.20 -27.75 53.63
N PRO A 509 -24.22 -26.61 52.90
CA PRO A 509 -23.75 -26.58 51.51
C PRO A 509 -22.24 -26.83 51.47
N PHE A 510 -21.82 -27.82 50.70
CA PHE A 510 -20.42 -28.10 50.43
C PHE A 510 -20.19 -28.07 48.92
N LEU A 511 -19.23 -27.25 48.51
CA LEU A 511 -18.69 -27.20 47.16
C LEU A 511 -17.17 -27.12 47.29
N SER A 512 -16.45 -28.00 46.61
CA SER A 512 -15.00 -28.06 46.68
C SER A 512 -14.39 -28.38 45.33
N GLY A 513 -13.24 -27.76 45.06
CA GLY A 513 -12.41 -27.98 43.89
C GLY A 513 -11.06 -28.50 44.36
N MET A 514 -10.63 -29.62 43.77
CA MET A 514 -9.36 -30.25 44.09
C MET A 514 -8.51 -30.37 42.83
N VAL A 515 -7.26 -29.93 42.92
CA VAL A 515 -6.28 -30.12 41.85
C VAL A 515 -5.93 -31.60 41.78
N MET A 516 -6.08 -32.22 40.61
CA MET A 516 -5.65 -33.61 40.39
C MET A 516 -4.22 -33.62 39.85
N ASP A 517 -4.02 -32.93 38.74
CA ASP A 517 -2.71 -32.77 38.10
C ASP A 517 -2.70 -31.49 37.23
N LYS A 518 -1.78 -31.39 36.27
CA LYS A 518 -1.71 -30.23 35.36
C LYS A 518 -2.76 -30.25 34.24
N PHE A 519 -3.49 -31.35 34.10
CA PHE A 519 -4.49 -31.59 33.06
C PHE A 519 -5.93 -31.55 33.58
N ALA A 520 -6.16 -31.81 34.87
CA ALA A 520 -7.51 -31.95 35.41
C ALA A 520 -7.69 -31.45 36.85
N CYS A 521 -8.95 -31.16 37.18
CA CYS A 521 -9.42 -30.96 38.55
C CYS A 521 -10.66 -31.80 38.84
N ARG A 522 -10.87 -32.13 40.11
CA ARG A 522 -12.09 -32.75 40.61
C ARG A 522 -12.96 -31.70 41.27
N VAL A 523 -14.24 -31.66 40.90
CA VAL A 523 -15.25 -30.85 41.60
C VAL A 523 -16.18 -31.78 42.35
N ALA A 524 -16.45 -31.46 43.62
CA ALA A 524 -17.34 -32.21 44.50
C ALA A 524 -18.42 -31.31 45.10
N SER A 525 -19.63 -31.84 45.21
CA SER A 525 -20.78 -31.13 45.75
C SER A 525 -21.72 -32.02 46.58
N THR A 526 -22.36 -31.47 47.62
CA THR A 526 -23.43 -32.12 48.39
C THR A 526 -24.84 -31.69 47.96
N TYR A 527 -24.99 -30.91 46.88
CA TYR A 527 -26.31 -30.45 46.43
C TYR A 527 -27.13 -31.60 45.83
N LEU A 528 -28.38 -31.75 46.31
CA LEU A 528 -29.32 -32.80 45.93
C LEU A 528 -30.18 -32.46 44.71
N ASN A 529 -29.94 -31.33 44.04
CA ASN A 529 -30.68 -30.94 42.84
C ASN A 529 -30.08 -31.60 41.58
N SER A 530 -30.85 -31.69 40.49
CA SER A 530 -30.33 -32.07 39.17
C SER A 530 -29.08 -31.26 38.81
N GLY A 531 -28.19 -31.83 37.99
CA GLY A 531 -26.86 -31.32 37.61
C GLY A 531 -26.56 -29.84 37.95
N LEU A 532 -25.57 -29.62 38.82
CA LEU A 532 -25.21 -28.31 39.35
C LEU A 532 -24.11 -27.66 38.50
N ASP A 533 -24.42 -26.54 37.87
CA ASP A 533 -23.41 -25.74 37.18
C ASP A 533 -22.54 -24.95 38.16
N VAL A 534 -21.22 -25.12 38.02
CA VAL A 534 -20.23 -24.43 38.83
C VAL A 534 -19.26 -23.66 37.93
N PHE A 535 -18.88 -22.47 38.38
CA PHE A 535 -17.79 -21.71 37.81
C PHE A 535 -16.47 -22.16 38.42
N VAL A 536 -15.60 -22.71 37.59
CA VAL A 536 -14.27 -23.18 37.96
C VAL A 536 -13.25 -22.14 37.52
N ARG A 537 -12.39 -21.70 38.44
CA ARG A 537 -11.25 -20.81 38.18
C ARG A 537 -9.96 -21.48 38.65
N ALA A 538 -9.02 -21.69 37.76
CA ALA A 538 -7.77 -22.38 38.04
C ALA A 538 -6.57 -21.50 37.71
N VAL A 539 -5.51 -21.60 38.52
CA VAL A 539 -4.25 -20.86 38.34
C VAL A 539 -3.06 -21.81 38.33
N GLY A 540 -2.05 -21.50 37.52
CA GLY A 540 -0.88 -22.35 37.31
C GLY A 540 0.11 -21.74 36.33
N TYR A 541 1.05 -22.56 35.82
CA TYR A 541 2.06 -22.16 34.84
C TYR A 541 2.61 -23.36 34.07
#